data_AF-A0A4S2SAK8-F1
#
_entry.id   AF-A0A4S2SAK8-F1
#
_cell.length_a   1.000
_cell.length_b   1.000
_cell.length_c   1.000
_cell.angle_alpha   90.00
_cell.angle_beta   90.00
_cell.angle_gamma   90.00
#
_symmetry.space_group_name_H-M   'P 1'
#
loop_
_entity.id
_entity.type
_entity.pdbx_description
1 polymer ?
#
loop_
_entity_poly.entity_id
_entity_poly.type
_entity_poly.pdbx_seq_one_letter_code
_entity_poly.pdbx_strand_id
1 'polypeptide(L)'
;MSYEQIAEMYGVTKGAVYWQLRDSGQTKKRPDHKRFIPWTVKTEHAHARPVMMLRLLSRKESGDETIPDVKVRMLTKWLGEVREADVVVCYDRSMPPNPASPSTGGFYYSKRRPEDGDSIIRFDPEGEKQPAADEPKILDSPTTGQ
;
A
#
# COMPACT_ATOMS: atom_id res chain seq x y z
N MET A 1 -2.58 23.63 21.31
CA MET A 1 -1.68 24.69 20.81
C MET A 1 -1.55 24.51 19.31
N SER A 2 -1.97 25.49 18.51
CA SER A 2 -1.94 25.38 17.04
C SER A 2 -0.59 25.81 16.45
N TYR A 3 -0.30 25.42 15.21
CA TYR A 3 0.92 25.84 14.52
C TYR A 3 0.98 27.35 14.25
N GLU A 4 -0.17 28.02 14.15
CA GLU A 4 -0.25 29.48 14.07
C GLU A 4 0.21 30.14 15.38
N GLN A 5 -0.24 29.62 16.51
CA GLN A 5 0.16 30.15 17.83
C GLN A 5 1.66 29.97 18.10
N ILE A 6 2.26 28.87 17.62
CA ILE A 6 3.71 28.63 17.72
C ILE A 6 4.45 29.57 16.77
N ALA A 7 3.95 29.77 15.55
CA ALA A 7 4.53 30.69 14.58
C ALA A 7 4.59 32.13 15.11
N GLU A 8 3.49 32.62 15.70
CA GLU A 8 3.42 33.96 16.30
C GLU A 8 4.36 34.12 17.49
N MET A 9 4.41 33.12 18.39
CA MET A 9 5.24 33.19 19.59
C MET A 9 6.74 33.23 19.29
N TYR A 10 7.17 32.53 18.25
CA TYR A 10 8.58 32.41 17.88
C TYR A 10 8.98 33.32 16.70
N GLY A 11 8.06 34.15 16.18
CA GLY A 11 8.33 35.06 15.07
C GLY A 11 8.71 34.36 13.77
N VAL A 12 8.24 33.12 13.58
CA VAL A 12 8.55 32.27 12.42
C VAL A 12 7.30 32.05 11.58
N THR A 13 7.46 31.55 10.36
CA THR A 13 6.30 31.18 9.53
C THR A 13 5.72 29.84 9.96
N LYS A 14 4.41 29.64 9.75
CA LYS A 14 3.74 28.33 9.93
C LYS A 14 4.45 27.19 9.17
N GLY A 15 4.98 27.51 7.99
CA GLY A 15 5.78 26.58 7.19
C GLY A 15 7.08 26.19 7.91
N ALA A 16 7.81 27.14 8.50
CA ALA A 16 9.03 26.85 9.26
C ALA A 16 8.75 25.99 10.50
N VAL A 17 7.65 26.23 11.22
CA VAL A 17 7.21 25.37 12.33
C VAL A 17 6.95 23.93 11.85
N TYR A 18 6.27 23.75 10.70
CA TYR A 18 6.02 22.43 10.12
C TYR A 18 7.32 21.72 9.70
N TRP A 19 8.24 22.43 9.04
CA TRP A 19 9.55 21.88 8.65
C TRP A 19 10.36 21.46 9.89
N GLN A 20 10.40 22.30 10.93
CA GLN A 20 11.08 22.00 12.19
C GLN A 20 10.47 20.78 12.91
N LEU A 21 9.14 20.65 12.93
CA LEU A 21 8.44 19.49 13.48
C LEU A 21 8.70 18.21 12.68
N ARG A 22 8.80 18.34 11.35
CA ARG A 22 9.13 17.23 10.44
C ARG A 22 10.57 16.76 10.62
N ASP A 23 11.50 17.70 10.75
CA ASP A 23 12.93 17.46 10.87
C ASP A 23 13.32 16.95 12.27
N SER A 24 12.67 17.45 13.33
CA SER A 24 12.84 16.97 14.71
C SER A 24 12.30 15.56 14.97
N GLY A 25 11.78 14.86 13.96
CA GLY A 25 11.22 13.51 14.09
C GLY A 25 9.88 13.44 14.84
N GLN A 26 9.27 14.59 15.16
CA GLN A 26 7.98 14.68 15.85
C GLN A 26 6.77 14.54 14.91
N THR A 27 6.99 14.49 13.60
CA THR A 27 5.92 14.05 12.67
C THR A 27 5.76 12.53 12.75
N LYS A 28 4.50 12.06 12.88
CA LYS A 28 4.13 10.63 12.80
C LYS A 28 4.87 9.99 11.62
N LYS A 29 5.83 9.10 11.92
CA LYS A 29 6.48 8.27 10.89
C LYS A 29 5.37 7.54 10.14
N ARG A 30 5.31 7.71 8.81
CA ARG A 30 4.40 6.91 7.99
C ARG A 30 4.75 5.44 8.22
N PRO A 31 3.77 4.57 8.49
CA PRO A 31 4.06 3.15 8.68
C PRO A 31 4.74 2.57 7.44
N ASP A 32 5.88 1.92 7.63
CA ASP A 32 6.54 1.19 6.55
C ASP A 32 5.90 -0.18 6.41
N HIS A 33 5.27 -0.42 5.26
CA HIS A 33 4.58 -1.66 4.94
C HIS A 33 5.38 -2.57 4.00
N LYS A 34 6.59 -2.18 3.60
CA LYS A 34 7.37 -2.87 2.55
C LYS A 34 7.58 -4.36 2.81
N ARG A 35 7.71 -4.77 4.08
CA ARG A 35 7.83 -6.18 4.47
C ARG A 35 6.66 -7.04 4.00
N PHE A 36 5.46 -6.49 3.96
CA PHE A 36 4.23 -7.20 3.60
C PHE A 36 3.63 -6.75 2.27
N ILE A 37 4.10 -5.63 1.72
CA ILE A 37 3.65 -5.05 0.45
C ILE A 37 4.90 -4.58 -0.30
N PRO A 38 5.66 -5.50 -0.93
CA PRO A 38 6.87 -5.15 -1.66
C PRO A 38 6.58 -4.46 -3.00
N TRP A 39 5.34 -4.53 -3.49
CA TRP A 39 4.95 -3.98 -4.79
C TRP A 39 4.57 -2.50 -4.73
N THR A 40 4.81 -1.78 -5.82
CA THR A 40 4.17 -0.47 -6.05
C THR A 40 2.75 -0.68 -6.59
N VAL A 41 1.80 -0.66 -5.67
CA VAL A 41 0.36 -0.89 -5.92
C VAL A 41 -0.26 0.33 -6.61
N LYS A 42 -0.95 0.12 -7.74
CA LYS A 42 -1.78 1.13 -8.42
C LYS A 42 -2.83 1.71 -7.47
N THR A 43 -3.12 3.00 -7.59
CA THR A 43 -4.10 3.71 -6.77
C THR A 43 -5.48 3.04 -6.81
N GLU A 44 -5.90 2.56 -7.98
CA GLU A 44 -7.16 1.83 -8.17
C GLU A 44 -7.24 0.54 -7.33
N HIS A 45 -6.10 -0.11 -7.06
CA HIS A 45 -6.03 -1.36 -6.31
C HIS A 45 -5.78 -1.10 -4.81
N ALA A 46 -5.59 0.15 -4.38
CA ALA A 46 -5.18 0.51 -3.02
C ALA A 46 -6.23 0.18 -1.94
N HIS A 47 -7.46 -0.09 -2.35
CA HIS A 47 -8.60 -0.46 -1.48
C HIS A 47 -9.03 -1.92 -1.65
N ALA A 48 -8.29 -2.72 -2.41
CA ALA A 48 -8.56 -4.15 -2.50
C ALA A 48 -8.41 -4.83 -1.13
N ARG A 49 -9.23 -5.85 -0.85
CA ARG A 49 -9.19 -6.57 0.44
C ARG A 49 -7.79 -7.07 0.80
N PRO A 50 -7.00 -7.69 -0.12
CA PRO A 50 -5.69 -8.20 0.23
C PRO A 50 -4.72 -7.12 0.69
N VAL A 51 -4.62 -5.98 -0.01
CA VAL A 51 -3.72 -4.88 0.42
C VAL A 51 -4.16 -4.26 1.74
N MET A 52 -5.45 -4.15 2.00
CA MET A 52 -5.96 -3.67 3.28
C MET A 52 -5.59 -4.63 4.43
N MET A 53 -5.68 -5.94 4.22
CA MET A 53 -5.29 -6.93 5.21
C MET A 53 -3.77 -6.96 5.43
N LEU A 54 -2.97 -6.80 4.37
CA LEU A 54 -1.50 -6.71 4.49
C LEU A 54 -1.04 -5.46 5.23
N ARG A 55 -1.68 -4.30 5.00
CA ARG A 55 -1.43 -3.08 5.81
C ARG A 55 -1.78 -3.30 7.28
N LEU A 56 -2.90 -3.98 7.54
CA LEU A 56 -3.35 -4.29 8.89
C LEU A 56 -2.41 -5.27 9.60
N LEU A 57 -1.93 -6.30 8.89
CA LEU A 57 -0.91 -7.22 9.38
C LEU A 57 0.39 -6.47 9.73
N SER A 58 0.85 -5.60 8.84
CA SER A 58 2.04 -4.77 9.08
C SER A 58 1.90 -3.90 10.33
N ARG A 59 0.74 -3.27 10.56
CA ARG A 59 0.49 -2.49 11.78
C ARG A 59 0.52 -3.38 13.03
N LYS A 60 -0.13 -4.56 12.97
CA LYS A 60 -0.16 -5.51 14.08
C LYS A 60 1.24 -6.01 14.44
N GLU A 61 2.05 -6.37 13.44
CA GLU A 61 3.45 -6.81 13.61
C GLU A 61 4.38 -5.70 14.10
N SER A 62 3.99 -4.44 13.90
CA SER A 62 4.69 -3.28 14.46
C SER A 62 4.27 -2.96 15.90
N GLY A 63 3.39 -3.78 16.50
CA GLY A 63 2.90 -3.58 17.87
C GLY A 63 1.86 -2.46 18.01
N ASP A 64 1.13 -2.12 16.95
CA ASP A 64 0.10 -1.07 17.01
C ASP A 64 -1.13 -1.54 17.81
N GLU A 65 -1.22 -1.11 19.06
CA GLU A 65 -2.32 -1.41 19.98
C GLU A 65 -3.61 -0.62 19.68
N THR A 66 -3.57 0.36 18.75
CA THR A 66 -4.74 1.18 18.39
C THR A 66 -5.66 0.50 17.38
N ILE A 67 -5.35 -0.72 16.97
CA ILE A 67 -6.16 -1.49 16.02
C ILE A 67 -7.43 -1.98 16.72
N PRO A 68 -8.64 -1.64 16.22
CA PRO A 68 -9.87 -2.13 16.80
C PRO A 68 -9.97 -3.66 16.75
N ASP A 69 -10.53 -4.29 17.79
CA ASP A 69 -10.70 -5.75 17.89
C ASP A 69 -11.42 -6.36 16.68
N VAL A 70 -12.41 -5.65 16.13
CA VAL A 70 -13.13 -6.08 14.91
C VAL A 70 -12.15 -6.25 13.75
N LYS A 71 -11.20 -5.33 13.57
CA LYS A 71 -10.17 -5.43 12.53
C LYS A 71 -9.22 -6.59 12.82
N VAL A 72 -8.81 -6.78 14.08
CA VAL A 72 -7.98 -7.93 14.47
C VAL A 72 -8.67 -9.25 14.14
N ARG A 73 -9.97 -9.39 14.46
CA ARG A 73 -10.76 -10.59 14.13
C ARG A 73 -10.87 -10.81 12.62
N MET A 74 -11.11 -9.74 11.84
CA MET A 74 -11.12 -9.82 10.37
C MET A 74 -9.78 -10.29 9.81
N LEU A 75 -8.67 -9.77 10.34
CA LEU A 75 -7.33 -10.18 9.94
C LEU A 75 -7.10 -11.65 10.28
N THR A 76 -7.35 -12.07 11.51
CA THR A 76 -7.17 -13.47 11.94
C THR A 76 -8.00 -14.43 11.09
N LYS A 77 -9.26 -14.08 10.78
CA LYS A 77 -10.10 -14.88 9.88
C LYS A 77 -9.47 -14.99 8.49
N TRP A 78 -9.06 -13.87 7.89
CA TRP A 78 -8.45 -13.86 6.57
C TRP A 78 -7.13 -14.64 6.52
N LEU A 79 -6.29 -14.53 7.54
CA LEU A 79 -5.07 -15.35 7.67
C LEU A 79 -5.40 -16.84 7.73
N GLY A 80 -6.47 -17.20 8.46
CA GLY A 80 -7.01 -18.56 8.51
C GLY A 80 -7.43 -19.06 7.13
N GLU A 81 -8.23 -18.28 6.40
CA GLU A 81 -8.69 -18.59 5.04
C GLU A 81 -7.51 -18.83 4.08
N VAL A 82 -6.49 -17.95 4.12
CA VAL A 82 -5.31 -18.06 3.26
C VAL A 82 -4.48 -19.31 3.59
N ARG A 83 -4.33 -19.62 4.88
CA ARG A 83 -3.58 -20.80 5.33
C ARG A 83 -4.33 -22.10 5.03
N GLU A 84 -5.63 -22.15 5.29
CA GLU A 84 -6.47 -23.32 5.04
C GLU A 84 -6.54 -23.66 3.54
N ALA A 85 -6.60 -22.65 2.68
CA ALA A 85 -6.59 -22.84 1.23
C ALA A 85 -5.19 -23.16 0.65
N ASP A 86 -4.13 -23.15 1.47
CA ASP A 86 -2.73 -23.31 1.06
C ASP A 86 -2.33 -22.38 -0.11
N VAL A 87 -2.69 -21.10 0.04
CA VAL A 87 -2.41 -20.06 -0.96
C VAL A 87 -1.51 -18.97 -0.42
N VAL A 88 -0.97 -18.18 -1.34
CA VAL A 88 -0.21 -16.95 -1.10
C VAL A 88 -0.83 -15.79 -1.88
N VAL A 89 -0.69 -14.58 -1.34
CA VAL A 89 -1.14 -13.35 -2.00
C VAL A 89 -0.09 -12.91 -3.00
N CYS A 90 -0.54 -12.68 -4.23
CA CYS A 90 0.26 -12.15 -5.32
C CYS A 90 -0.35 -10.83 -5.82
N TYR A 91 0.44 -10.06 -6.57
CA TYR A 91 -0.01 -8.81 -7.17
C TYR A 91 0.51 -8.67 -8.59
N ASP A 92 -0.38 -8.33 -9.52
CA ASP A 92 -0.08 -7.97 -10.90
C ASP A 92 -0.98 -6.80 -11.29
N ARG A 93 -0.39 -5.70 -11.77
CA ARG A 93 -1.10 -4.46 -12.15
C ARG A 93 -2.11 -4.63 -13.28
N SER A 94 -1.96 -5.66 -14.09
CA SER A 94 -2.81 -5.98 -15.25
C SER A 94 -3.88 -7.01 -14.94
N MET A 95 -3.83 -7.62 -13.75
CA MET A 95 -4.76 -8.68 -13.37
C MET A 95 -6.20 -8.15 -13.34
N PRO A 96 -7.14 -8.74 -14.11
CA PRO A 96 -8.52 -8.30 -14.11
C PRO A 96 -9.21 -8.58 -12.77
N PRO A 97 -10.42 -8.01 -12.56
CA PRO A 97 -11.25 -8.32 -11.40
C PRO A 97 -11.44 -9.83 -11.22
N ASN A 98 -11.26 -10.30 -10.00
CA ASN A 98 -11.20 -11.71 -9.66
C ASN A 98 -11.71 -11.95 -8.21
N PRO A 99 -11.88 -13.19 -7.74
CA PRO A 99 -12.44 -13.43 -6.40
C PRO A 99 -11.68 -12.76 -5.23
N ALA A 100 -10.37 -12.54 -5.36
CA ALA A 100 -9.58 -11.84 -4.33
C ALA A 100 -9.78 -10.31 -4.37
N SER A 101 -10.03 -9.76 -5.56
CA SER A 101 -10.30 -8.33 -5.80
C SER A 101 -11.41 -8.15 -6.86
N PRO A 102 -12.69 -8.27 -6.46
CA PRO A 102 -13.81 -8.39 -7.42
C PRO A 102 -14.13 -7.11 -8.19
N SER A 103 -13.70 -5.95 -7.70
CA SER A 103 -14.05 -4.66 -8.30
C SER A 103 -12.93 -4.10 -9.18
N THR A 104 -11.68 -4.26 -8.77
CA THR A 104 -10.55 -3.56 -9.42
C THR A 104 -9.47 -4.52 -9.93
N GLY A 105 -9.44 -5.78 -9.49
CA GLY A 105 -8.38 -6.71 -9.85
C GLY A 105 -7.08 -6.42 -9.13
N GLY A 106 -5.95 -6.69 -9.78
CA GLY A 106 -4.63 -6.48 -9.20
C GLY A 106 -4.13 -7.63 -8.34
N PHE A 107 -4.80 -7.84 -7.21
CA PHE A 107 -4.45 -8.89 -6.26
C PHE A 107 -5.12 -10.21 -6.62
N TYR A 108 -4.41 -11.31 -6.43
CA TYR A 108 -4.93 -12.65 -6.64
C TYR A 108 -4.27 -13.64 -5.66
N TYR A 109 -4.89 -14.81 -5.50
CA TYR A 109 -4.32 -15.92 -4.75
C TYR A 109 -3.68 -16.92 -5.69
N SER A 110 -2.48 -17.39 -5.36
CA SER A 110 -1.82 -18.50 -6.04
C SER A 110 -1.59 -19.62 -5.05
N LYS A 111 -1.62 -20.88 -5.51
CA LYS A 111 -1.16 -22.01 -4.71
C LYS A 111 0.25 -21.77 -4.19
N ARG A 112 0.49 -22.11 -2.92
CA ARG A 112 1.78 -22.02 -2.26
C ARG A 112 2.80 -22.94 -2.93
N ARG A 113 4.01 -22.43 -3.12
CA ARG A 113 5.20 -23.19 -3.56
C ARG A 113 6.07 -23.48 -2.35
N PRO A 114 6.89 -24.55 -2.37
CA PRO A 114 7.86 -24.80 -1.31
C PRO A 114 8.79 -23.61 -1.04
N GLU A 115 9.14 -22.84 -2.08
CA GLU A 115 9.99 -21.64 -2.01
C GLU A 115 9.34 -20.47 -1.25
N ASP A 116 8.01 -20.40 -1.18
CA ASP A 116 7.31 -19.35 -0.45
C ASP A 116 7.45 -19.53 1.08
N GLY A 117 7.80 -20.74 1.55
CA GLY A 117 7.90 -21.09 2.96
C GLY A 117 6.62 -20.74 3.74
N ASP A 118 6.77 -20.06 4.87
CA ASP A 118 5.66 -19.56 5.71
C ASP A 118 5.16 -18.17 5.30
N SER A 119 5.67 -17.60 4.20
CA SER A 119 5.29 -16.25 3.77
C SER A 119 3.82 -16.20 3.34
N ILE A 120 3.11 -15.13 3.70
CA ILE A 120 1.75 -14.90 3.20
C ILE A 120 1.71 -14.27 1.81
N ILE A 121 2.82 -13.66 1.39
CA ILE A 121 2.98 -13.05 0.08
C ILE A 121 3.99 -13.82 -0.75
N ARG A 122 3.80 -13.83 -2.07
CA ARG A 122 4.86 -14.25 -2.99
C ARG A 122 5.80 -13.09 -3.27
N PHE A 123 7.08 -13.26 -2.97
CA PHE A 123 8.13 -12.35 -3.39
C PHE A 123 8.55 -12.72 -4.81
N ASP A 124 7.76 -12.30 -5.81
CA ASP A 124 8.21 -12.43 -7.21
C ASP A 124 9.07 -11.20 -7.57
N PRO A 125 10.33 -11.39 -8.02
CA PRO A 125 11.09 -10.31 -8.66
C PRO A 125 10.47 -9.87 -10.00
N GLU A 126 9.56 -10.67 -10.57
CA GLU A 126 8.85 -10.34 -11.82
C GLU A 126 7.81 -9.24 -11.67
N GLY A 127 7.44 -8.83 -10.44
CA GLY A 127 6.62 -7.63 -10.21
C GLY A 127 7.25 -6.32 -10.70
N GLU A 128 8.51 -6.37 -11.15
CA GLU A 128 9.29 -5.25 -11.71
C GLU A 128 9.33 -5.24 -13.24
N LYS A 129 8.96 -6.33 -13.93
CA LYS A 129 8.92 -6.35 -15.41
C LYS A 129 7.57 -5.92 -15.93
N GLN A 130 7.28 -4.62 -15.85
CA GLN A 130 6.45 -3.94 -16.83
C GLN A 130 6.76 -2.43 -16.80
N PRO A 131 7.17 -1.82 -17.92
CA PRO A 131 7.49 -0.40 -17.96
C PRO A 131 6.28 0.42 -17.56
N ALA A 132 6.54 1.58 -16.97
CA ALA A 132 5.55 2.59 -16.65
C ALA A 132 4.91 3.13 -17.94
N ALA A 133 3.96 2.39 -18.51
CA ALA A 133 3.09 2.91 -19.56
C ALA A 133 1.95 3.70 -18.89
N ASP A 134 2.33 4.84 -18.31
CA ASP A 134 1.46 5.98 -18.09
C ASP A 134 2.19 7.20 -18.67
N GLU A 135 2.60 7.09 -19.95
CA GLU A 135 2.86 8.29 -20.74
C GLU A 135 1.49 8.86 -21.11
N PRO A 136 1.12 10.07 -20.66
CA PRO A 136 0.00 10.75 -21.27
C PRO A 136 0.34 10.95 -22.74
N LYS A 137 -0.43 10.33 -23.64
CA LYS A 137 -0.42 10.70 -25.06
C LYS A 137 -0.80 12.19 -25.13
N ILE A 138 0.22 13.05 -25.18
CA ILE A 138 0.07 14.41 -25.65
C ILE A 138 -0.33 14.24 -27.13
N LEU A 139 -1.58 14.57 -27.43
CA LEU A 139 -2.04 14.73 -28.81
C LEU A 139 -1.28 15.92 -29.40
N ASP A 140 -0.15 15.64 -30.05
CA ASP A 140 0.45 16.58 -30.99
C ASP A 140 -0.53 16.74 -32.17
N SER A 141 -1.30 17.83 -32.15
CA SER A 141 -1.73 18.46 -33.39
C SER A 141 -0.57 19.34 -33.85
N PRO A 142 -0.07 19.14 -35.08
CA PRO A 142 -0.49 20.08 -36.12
C PRO A 142 -0.64 19.39 -37.49
N THR A 143 -1.78 19.56 -38.14
CA THR A 143 -1.89 19.42 -39.61
C THR A 143 -2.03 20.82 -40.18
N THR A 144 -0.92 21.35 -40.70
CA THR A 144 -0.93 22.39 -41.73
C THR A 144 -0.60 21.71 -43.05
N GLY A 145 -1.41 21.96 -44.09
CA GLY A 145 -0.98 21.79 -45.47
C GLY A 145 -1.96 21.06 -46.38
N GLN A 146 -2.95 21.79 -46.91
CA GLN A 146 -2.97 22.20 -48.32
C GLN A 146 -3.80 23.46 -48.50
#